data_AF-A0A4W3J8F7-F1
#
_entry.id   AF-A0A4W3J8F7-F1
#
_cell.length_a   1.000
_cell.length_b   1.000
_cell.length_c   1.000
_cell.angle_alpha   90.00
_cell.angle_beta   90.00
_cell.angle_gamma   90.00
#
_symmetry.space_group_name_H-M   'P 1'
#
loop_
_entity.id
_entity.type
_entity.pdbx_description
1 polymer ?
#
loop_
_entity_poly.entity_id
_entity_poly.type
_entity_poly.pdbx_seq_one_letter_code
_entity_poly.pdbx_strand_id
1 'polypeptide(L)'
;MNHGVHFMAAIAFVWNERRENTNSTRNKVIPMPCPEQLLLVELVRSISVMRAETVMQTVKEVLKQPPASAKKQLSLEVCMLQFFYAYVQRISVQNLVDSWPSLFPLLKDSVQLYLPPPGQFLILGVLNEFIMKNPNLENKKDQRDLQDVTHKIVEAIGNIAGSSLEQTTWLRRNLEVKASPQILVEGTNMERDVEDIMLAPVMETSNITPSVYSVHALTLLAEVLAHLLDMVFHSDEKEKVIPLLVNIMYYVVPYLRNHSAHNAPSYRACVQLVSSLSGYQYTRRSWKKEAFDLFMDPNFFQIDPSCVSHWRAIIDHLMTHDKTTFRDLMTRVAVPQSSSLNLFASREAELEQRAMHLKRLAFAIFSSEVDQYQKYLPDIQGQLLRGLSTRECQLCSQSIFVSNLFRV
;
A
#
# COMPACT_ATOMS: atom_id res chain seq x y z
N MET A 1 3.33 32.45 -27.72
CA MET A 1 1.97 31.94 -28.02
C MET A 1 1.85 30.53 -27.45
N ASN A 2 0.86 30.27 -26.61
CA ASN A 2 0.68 29.04 -25.82
C ASN A 2 0.08 27.86 -26.61
N HIS A 3 0.39 27.72 -27.91
CA HIS A 3 -0.27 26.72 -28.77
C HIS A 3 -0.09 25.27 -28.27
N GLY A 4 1.08 24.93 -27.72
CA GLY A 4 1.33 23.60 -27.14
C GLY A 4 0.42 23.29 -25.95
N VAL A 5 0.20 24.26 -25.06
CA VAL A 5 -0.66 24.10 -23.86
C VAL A 5 -2.12 23.87 -24.29
N HIS A 6 -2.62 24.63 -25.26
CA HIS A 6 -3.96 24.42 -25.80
C HIS A 6 -4.11 23.09 -26.54
N PHE A 7 -3.10 22.69 -27.32
CA PHE A 7 -3.08 21.40 -28.01
C PHE A 7 -3.12 20.23 -27.03
N MET A 8 -2.25 20.23 -26.02
CA MET A 8 -2.23 19.18 -25.01
C MET A 8 -3.54 19.16 -24.21
N ALA A 9 -4.07 20.32 -23.80
CA ALA A 9 -5.38 20.37 -23.15
C ALA A 9 -6.50 19.77 -24.03
N ALA A 10 -6.45 19.97 -25.35
CA ALA A 10 -7.38 19.32 -26.28
C ALA A 10 -7.15 17.79 -26.35
N ILE A 11 -5.90 17.31 -26.31
CA ILE A 11 -5.60 15.88 -26.20
C ILE A 11 -6.22 15.28 -24.93
N ALA A 12 -6.09 15.94 -23.78
CA ALA A 12 -6.70 15.47 -22.53
C ALA A 12 -8.24 15.49 -22.58
N PHE A 13 -8.85 16.46 -23.27
CA PHE A 13 -10.29 16.45 -23.53
C PHE A 13 -10.70 15.25 -24.39
N VAL A 14 -10.03 15.04 -25.52
CA VAL A 14 -10.33 13.91 -26.43
C VAL A 14 -10.02 12.56 -25.75
N TRP A 15 -9.02 12.50 -24.87
CA TRP A 15 -8.72 11.32 -24.07
C TRP A 15 -9.91 10.85 -23.24
N ASN A 16 -10.63 11.80 -22.62
CA ASN A 16 -11.84 11.51 -21.87
C ASN A 16 -12.98 11.03 -22.79
N GLU A 17 -13.21 11.73 -23.91
CA GLU A 17 -14.26 11.40 -24.88
C GLU A 17 -14.08 10.01 -25.52
N ARG A 18 -12.83 9.55 -25.65
CA ARG A 18 -12.47 8.27 -26.28
C ARG A 18 -12.45 7.09 -25.32
N ARG A 19 -12.80 7.29 -24.05
CA ARG A 19 -12.81 6.21 -23.06
C ARG A 19 -13.89 5.18 -23.39
N GLU A 20 -13.51 3.91 -23.47
CA GLU A 20 -14.49 2.82 -23.55
C GLU A 20 -15.00 2.42 -22.16
N ASN A 21 -16.31 2.31 -22.00
CA ASN A 21 -16.95 1.78 -20.79
C ASN A 21 -16.91 0.24 -20.74
N THR A 22 -15.72 -0.36 -20.89
CA THR A 22 -15.58 -1.82 -20.74
C THR A 22 -15.44 -2.20 -19.26
N ASN A 23 -16.24 -3.14 -18.79
CA ASN A 23 -16.23 -3.58 -17.39
C ASN A 23 -14.89 -4.21 -16.94
N SER A 24 -13.95 -4.53 -17.85
CA SER A 24 -12.73 -5.29 -17.53
C SER A 24 -11.59 -4.47 -16.90
N THR A 25 -11.58 -3.14 -17.06
CA THR A 25 -10.53 -2.26 -16.52
C THR A 25 -10.81 -1.75 -15.10
N ARG A 26 -11.94 -2.13 -14.50
CA ARG A 26 -12.47 -1.59 -13.23
C ARG A 26 -11.74 -2.03 -11.97
N ASN A 27 -10.78 -2.96 -12.04
CA ASN A 27 -10.14 -3.51 -10.84
C ASN A 27 -8.75 -2.91 -10.56
N LYS A 28 -8.34 -1.84 -11.25
CA LYS A 28 -7.02 -1.20 -11.06
C LYS A 28 -7.17 0.23 -10.57
N VAL A 29 -6.32 0.61 -9.62
CA VAL A 29 -6.28 1.99 -9.08
C VAL A 29 -5.92 3.01 -10.16
N ILE A 30 -5.00 2.66 -11.06
CA ILE A 30 -4.68 3.44 -12.26
C ILE A 30 -5.36 2.75 -13.46
N PRO A 31 -6.36 3.39 -14.10
CA PRO A 31 -7.05 2.82 -15.25
C PRO A 31 -6.09 2.54 -16.41
N MET A 32 -6.28 1.41 -17.09
CA MET A 32 -5.54 1.13 -18.32
C MET A 32 -6.19 1.85 -19.50
N PRO A 33 -5.40 2.46 -20.40
CA PRO A 33 -5.94 3.11 -21.58
C PRO A 33 -6.51 2.12 -22.59
N CYS A 34 -7.65 2.46 -23.19
CA CYS A 34 -8.26 1.68 -24.28
C CYS A 34 -7.53 1.92 -25.63
N PRO A 35 -7.76 1.10 -26.66
CA PRO A 35 -7.10 1.25 -27.97
C PRO A 35 -7.23 2.66 -28.58
N GLU A 36 -8.40 3.30 -28.46
CA GLU A 36 -8.68 4.64 -28.99
C GLU A 36 -7.87 5.71 -28.26
N GLN A 37 -7.73 5.59 -26.94
CA GLN A 37 -6.87 6.45 -26.14
C GLN A 37 -5.40 6.28 -26.53
N LEU A 38 -4.97 5.05 -26.85
CA LEU A 38 -3.61 4.79 -27.31
C LEU A 38 -3.29 5.39 -28.67
N LEU A 39 -4.28 5.54 -29.56
CA LEU A 39 -4.09 6.28 -30.82
C LEU A 39 -3.67 7.73 -30.57
N LEU A 40 -4.14 8.36 -29.49
CA LEU A 40 -3.70 9.72 -29.11
C LEU A 40 -2.23 9.75 -28.69
N VAL A 41 -1.77 8.71 -27.98
CA VAL A 41 -0.36 8.59 -27.60
C VAL A 41 0.50 8.45 -28.86
N GLU A 42 0.12 7.58 -29.78
CA GLU A 42 0.86 7.39 -31.03
C GLU A 42 0.83 8.64 -31.92
N LEU A 43 -0.30 9.36 -31.96
CA LEU A 43 -0.40 10.65 -32.64
C LEU A 43 0.64 11.63 -32.09
N VAL A 44 0.68 11.87 -30.78
CA VAL A 44 1.63 12.83 -30.19
C VAL A 44 3.07 12.38 -30.39
N ARG A 45 3.36 11.08 -30.28
CA ARG A 45 4.69 10.52 -30.55
C ARG A 45 5.15 10.68 -32.00
N SER A 46 4.21 10.69 -32.96
CA SER A 46 4.51 10.85 -34.38
C SER A 46 4.83 12.30 -34.80
N ILE A 47 4.52 13.29 -33.95
CA ILE A 47 4.81 14.70 -34.22
C ILE A 47 6.31 14.94 -34.02
N SER A 48 7.05 15.01 -35.12
CA SER A 48 8.53 15.16 -35.13
C SER A 48 9.05 16.36 -34.33
N VAL A 49 8.26 17.42 -34.21
CA VAL A 49 8.62 18.64 -33.45
C VAL A 49 8.38 18.48 -31.94
N MET A 50 7.50 17.57 -31.51
CA MET A 50 7.19 17.34 -30.09
C MET A 50 8.05 16.22 -29.50
N ARG A 51 9.29 16.56 -29.16
CA ARG A 51 10.18 15.67 -28.41
C ARG A 51 9.61 15.37 -27.01
N ALA A 52 10.07 14.28 -26.39
CA ALA A 52 9.63 13.87 -25.05
C ALA A 52 9.77 14.99 -24.01
N GLU A 53 10.89 15.72 -24.01
CA GLU A 53 11.10 16.91 -23.18
C GLU A 53 10.01 17.97 -23.35
N THR A 54 9.67 18.29 -24.60
CA THR A 54 8.63 19.28 -24.93
C THR A 54 7.26 18.83 -24.44
N VAL A 55 6.94 17.54 -24.58
CA VAL A 55 5.71 16.96 -24.03
C VAL A 55 5.67 17.14 -22.52
N MET A 56 6.72 16.74 -21.80
CA MET A 56 6.80 16.83 -20.33
C MET A 56 6.65 18.27 -19.82
N GLN A 57 7.35 19.22 -20.44
CA GLN A 57 7.24 20.65 -20.10
C GLN A 57 5.83 21.18 -20.36
N THR A 58 5.23 20.80 -21.49
CA THR A 58 3.88 21.24 -21.85
C THR A 58 2.83 20.66 -20.91
N VAL A 59 2.95 19.39 -20.53
CA VAL A 59 2.09 18.74 -19.52
C VAL A 59 2.18 19.50 -18.20
N LYS A 60 3.39 19.82 -17.73
CA LYS A 60 3.60 20.60 -16.51
C LYS A 60 2.87 21.95 -16.57
N GLU A 61 3.00 22.67 -17.68
CA GLU A 61 2.32 23.97 -17.85
C GLU A 61 0.79 23.83 -17.89
N VAL A 62 0.26 22.78 -18.52
CA VAL A 62 -1.19 22.49 -18.49
C VAL A 62 -1.69 22.24 -17.07
N LEU A 63 -0.94 21.47 -16.27
CA LEU A 63 -1.32 21.18 -14.88
C LEU A 63 -1.23 22.43 -13.99
N LYS A 64 -0.27 23.31 -14.25
CA LYS A 64 -0.06 24.53 -13.47
C LYS A 64 -1.07 25.63 -13.82
N GLN A 65 -1.37 25.80 -15.11
CA GLN A 65 -2.26 26.84 -15.62
C GLN A 65 -3.16 26.28 -16.73
N PRO A 66 -4.21 25.52 -16.37
CA PRO A 66 -5.09 24.93 -17.37
C PRO A 66 -5.86 26.02 -18.14
N PRO A 67 -6.02 25.89 -19.47
CA PRO A 67 -6.75 26.85 -20.30
C PRO A 67 -8.16 27.13 -19.78
N ALA A 68 -8.60 28.39 -19.82
CA ALA A 68 -9.89 28.80 -19.29
C ALA A 68 -11.10 28.05 -19.91
N SER A 69 -10.99 27.62 -21.17
CA SER A 69 -12.01 26.83 -21.87
C SER A 69 -12.16 25.40 -21.34
N ALA A 70 -11.16 24.85 -20.67
CA ALA A 70 -11.13 23.46 -20.21
C ALA A 70 -11.57 23.29 -18.74
N LYS A 71 -11.66 24.37 -17.96
CA LYS A 71 -11.98 24.34 -16.51
C LYS A 71 -13.43 23.96 -16.16
N LYS A 72 -14.35 23.92 -17.14
CA LYS A 72 -15.80 23.89 -16.88
C LYS A 72 -16.47 22.53 -17.03
N GLN A 73 -15.79 21.48 -17.51
CA GLN A 73 -16.47 20.24 -17.92
C GLN A 73 -15.87 18.92 -17.40
N LEU A 74 -14.63 18.90 -16.90
CA LEU A 74 -13.94 17.66 -16.48
C LEU A 74 -12.73 17.95 -15.59
N SER A 75 -12.24 16.97 -14.83
CA SER A 75 -10.89 17.01 -14.25
C SER A 75 -9.83 16.84 -15.34
N LEU A 76 -9.50 17.96 -16.00
CA LEU A 76 -8.49 18.03 -17.06
C LEU A 76 -7.14 17.49 -16.57
N GLU A 77 -6.79 17.77 -15.32
CA GLU A 77 -5.53 17.36 -14.71
C GLU A 77 -5.40 15.84 -14.66
N VAL A 78 -6.48 15.12 -14.29
CA VAL A 78 -6.50 13.65 -14.25
C VAL A 78 -6.38 13.08 -15.66
N CYS A 79 -7.18 13.57 -16.61
CA CYS A 79 -7.14 13.09 -18.00
C CYS A 79 -5.77 13.34 -18.64
N MET A 80 -5.18 14.51 -18.38
CA MET A 80 -3.84 14.86 -18.82
C MET A 80 -2.79 13.90 -18.24
N LEU A 81 -2.88 13.59 -16.95
CA LEU A 81 -1.96 12.67 -16.28
C LEU A 81 -2.15 11.21 -16.73
N GLN A 82 -3.37 10.77 -17.06
CA GLN A 82 -3.62 9.44 -17.65
C GLN A 82 -2.94 9.32 -19.02
N PHE A 83 -3.16 10.31 -19.89
CA PHE A 83 -2.46 10.39 -21.17
C PHE A 83 -0.94 10.38 -20.96
N PHE A 84 -0.44 11.23 -20.06
CA PHE A 84 0.98 11.37 -19.81
C PHE A 84 1.62 10.08 -19.27
N TYR A 85 0.94 9.38 -18.37
CA TYR A 85 1.38 8.08 -17.87
C TYR A 85 1.47 7.05 -19.02
N ALA A 86 0.44 6.95 -19.86
CA ALA A 86 0.44 6.06 -21.02
C ALA A 86 1.52 6.43 -22.07
N TYR A 87 1.83 7.72 -22.19
CA TYR A 87 2.93 8.23 -23.01
C TYR A 87 4.30 7.80 -22.45
N VAL A 88 4.55 7.99 -21.15
CA VAL A 88 5.80 7.59 -20.48
C VAL A 88 6.03 6.08 -20.58
N GLN A 89 4.98 5.27 -20.47
CA GLN A 89 5.03 3.82 -20.68
C GLN A 89 5.51 3.43 -22.09
N ARG A 90 5.31 4.28 -23.10
CA ARG A 90 5.58 3.96 -24.52
C ARG A 90 6.83 4.57 -25.10
N ILE A 91 7.39 5.60 -24.48
CA ILE A 91 8.68 6.14 -24.93
C ILE A 91 9.84 5.20 -24.57
N SER A 92 10.87 5.20 -25.43
CA SER A 92 12.10 4.44 -25.24
C SER A 92 12.83 4.88 -23.97
N VAL A 93 13.58 3.96 -23.35
CA VAL A 93 14.40 4.25 -22.16
C VAL A 93 15.32 5.47 -22.38
N GLN A 94 16.04 5.54 -23.51
CA GLN A 94 16.95 6.65 -23.79
C GLN A 94 16.25 8.01 -23.74
N ASN A 95 15.16 8.19 -24.51
CA ASN A 95 14.37 9.42 -24.48
C ASN A 95 13.83 9.78 -23.09
N LEU A 96 13.48 8.78 -22.27
CA LEU A 96 13.00 9.01 -20.91
C LEU A 96 14.12 9.49 -19.98
N VAL A 97 15.31 8.89 -20.08
CA VAL A 97 16.52 9.29 -19.34
C VAL A 97 16.94 10.71 -19.72
N ASP A 98 17.05 10.99 -21.02
CA ASP A 98 17.44 12.31 -21.53
C ASP A 98 16.45 13.41 -21.10
N SER A 99 15.18 13.05 -20.92
CA SER A 99 14.13 13.98 -20.50
C SER A 99 14.02 14.18 -18.99
N TRP A 100 14.88 13.56 -18.16
CA TRP A 100 14.88 13.75 -16.70
C TRP A 100 14.86 15.22 -16.26
N PRO A 101 15.66 16.14 -16.85
CA PRO A 101 15.61 17.57 -16.48
C PRO A 101 14.23 18.23 -16.69
N SER A 102 13.41 17.65 -17.57
CA SER A 102 12.03 18.10 -17.82
C SER A 102 11.00 17.35 -16.96
N LEU A 103 11.23 16.07 -16.67
CA LEU A 103 10.35 15.25 -15.83
C LEU A 103 10.45 15.64 -14.35
N PHE A 104 11.66 15.82 -13.83
CA PHE A 104 11.91 16.09 -12.42
C PHE A 104 11.14 17.31 -11.90
N PRO A 105 11.14 18.48 -12.58
CA PRO A 105 10.36 19.63 -12.13
C PRO A 105 8.85 19.40 -12.12
N LEU A 106 8.32 18.46 -12.92
CA LEU A 106 6.90 18.09 -12.87
C LEU A 106 6.63 17.23 -11.63
N LEU A 107 7.46 16.22 -11.39
CA LEU A 107 7.32 15.35 -10.21
C LEU A 107 7.47 16.15 -8.92
N LYS A 108 8.46 17.05 -8.85
CA LYS A 108 8.73 17.89 -7.69
C LYS A 108 7.57 18.82 -7.34
N ASP A 109 6.99 19.47 -8.35
CA ASP A 109 5.93 20.45 -8.13
C ASP A 109 4.56 19.79 -7.94
N SER A 110 4.41 18.50 -8.28
CA SER A 110 3.12 17.77 -8.24
C SER A 110 2.39 17.87 -6.90
N VAL A 111 3.12 17.81 -5.78
CA VAL A 111 2.54 17.93 -4.43
C VAL A 111 2.01 19.35 -4.16
N GLN A 112 2.58 20.37 -4.80
CA GLN A 112 2.18 21.77 -4.67
C GLN A 112 1.04 22.15 -5.62
N LEU A 113 0.73 21.30 -6.60
CA LEU A 113 -0.35 21.52 -7.57
C LEU A 113 -1.74 21.18 -7.00
N TYR A 114 -1.83 20.66 -5.77
CA TYR A 114 -3.08 20.25 -5.13
C TYR A 114 -3.93 19.34 -6.03
N LEU A 115 -3.27 18.41 -6.73
CA LEU A 115 -3.93 17.45 -7.60
C LEU A 115 -4.99 16.64 -6.82
N PRO A 116 -6.14 16.32 -7.44
CA PRO A 116 -7.08 15.38 -6.84
C PRO A 116 -6.41 14.01 -6.64
N PRO A 117 -6.91 13.15 -5.72
CA PRO A 117 -6.27 11.87 -5.41
C PRO A 117 -5.92 10.99 -6.62
N PRO A 118 -6.78 10.84 -7.65
CA PRO A 118 -6.43 10.09 -8.86
C PRO A 118 -5.22 10.67 -9.61
N GLY A 119 -5.06 12.01 -9.61
CA GLY A 119 -3.89 12.67 -10.18
C GLY A 119 -2.61 12.36 -9.40
N GLN A 120 -2.68 12.30 -8.07
CA GLN A 120 -1.53 11.92 -7.26
C GLN A 120 -1.14 10.44 -7.48
N PHE A 121 -2.12 9.55 -7.65
CA PHE A 121 -1.86 8.14 -8.01
C PHE A 121 -1.14 8.02 -9.35
N LEU A 122 -1.56 8.79 -10.36
CA LEU A 122 -0.89 8.83 -11.66
C LEU A 122 0.54 9.36 -11.58
N ILE A 123 0.80 10.37 -10.74
CA ILE A 123 2.16 10.87 -10.48
C ILE A 123 3.05 9.78 -9.89
N LEU A 124 2.56 9.00 -8.91
CA LEU A 124 3.29 7.85 -8.38
C LEU A 124 3.51 6.79 -9.47
N GLY A 125 2.51 6.55 -10.32
CA GLY A 125 2.63 5.67 -11.48
C GLY A 125 3.75 6.11 -12.44
N VAL A 126 3.81 7.39 -12.80
CA VAL A 126 4.86 7.97 -13.66
C VAL A 126 6.23 7.82 -13.01
N LEU A 127 6.35 8.13 -11.72
CA LEU A 127 7.60 7.94 -10.97
C LEU A 127 8.04 6.48 -11.00
N ASN A 128 7.14 5.54 -10.71
CA ASN A 128 7.43 4.12 -10.71
C ASN A 128 7.86 3.62 -12.10
N GLU A 129 7.18 4.06 -13.16
CA GLU A 129 7.53 3.71 -14.55
C GLU A 129 8.93 4.22 -14.93
N PHE A 130 9.28 5.44 -14.51
CA PHE A 130 10.61 6.00 -14.72
C PHE A 130 11.69 5.10 -14.09
N ILE A 131 11.49 4.69 -12.85
CA ILE A 131 12.49 3.93 -12.09
C ILE A 131 12.57 2.48 -12.59
N MET A 132 11.44 1.87 -12.98
CA MET A 132 11.44 0.54 -13.62
C MET A 132 12.19 0.52 -14.94
N LYS A 133 12.12 1.60 -15.74
CA LYS A 133 12.87 1.73 -16.99
C LYS A 133 14.32 2.18 -16.79
N ASN A 134 14.61 2.87 -15.70
CA ASN A 134 15.92 3.43 -15.38
C ASN A 134 16.25 3.29 -13.89
N PRO A 135 16.65 2.10 -13.42
CA PRO A 135 16.87 1.84 -12.00
C PRO A 135 18.12 2.52 -11.43
N ASN A 136 19.07 2.93 -12.28
CA ASN A 136 20.34 3.52 -11.84
C ASN A 136 20.56 4.88 -12.51
N LEU A 137 20.51 5.96 -11.73
CA LEU A 137 20.92 7.28 -12.19
C LEU A 137 22.44 7.44 -12.04
N GLU A 138 23.15 7.74 -13.13
CA GLU A 138 24.61 7.95 -13.10
C GLU A 138 25.00 9.17 -12.27
N ASN A 139 24.14 10.19 -12.25
CA ASN A 139 24.38 11.45 -11.56
C ASN A 139 23.90 11.39 -10.10
N LYS A 140 24.84 11.57 -9.15
CA LYS A 140 24.56 11.60 -7.71
C LYS A 140 23.58 12.71 -7.30
N LYS A 141 23.55 13.84 -8.00
CA LYS A 141 22.58 14.89 -7.75
C LYS A 141 21.17 14.41 -8.11
N ASP A 142 21.02 13.86 -9.30
CA ASP A 142 19.73 13.34 -9.79
C ASP A 142 19.22 12.21 -8.89
N GLN A 143 20.12 11.35 -8.37
CA GLN A 143 19.75 10.34 -7.37
C GLN A 143 19.15 10.96 -6.10
N ARG A 144 19.74 12.02 -5.56
CA ARG A 144 19.22 12.71 -4.36
C ARG A 144 17.89 13.40 -4.63
N ASP A 145 17.79 14.04 -5.79
CA ASP A 145 16.56 14.68 -6.26
C ASP A 145 15.44 13.64 -6.45
N LEU A 146 15.75 12.44 -6.97
CA LEU A 146 14.83 11.30 -7.07
C LEU A 146 14.37 10.80 -5.70
N GLN A 147 15.28 10.68 -4.72
CA GLN A 147 14.94 10.28 -3.35
C GLN A 147 14.00 11.28 -2.66
N ASP A 148 14.29 12.58 -2.78
CA ASP A 148 13.46 13.64 -2.20
C ASP A 148 12.04 13.64 -2.78
N VAL A 149 11.92 13.56 -4.11
CA VAL A 149 10.61 13.55 -4.76
C VAL A 149 9.83 12.26 -4.49
N THR A 150 10.52 11.11 -4.39
CA THR A 150 9.90 9.84 -3.99
C THR A 150 9.30 9.94 -2.60
N HIS A 151 10.03 10.51 -1.63
CA HIS A 151 9.54 10.70 -0.27
C HIS A 151 8.26 11.54 -0.25
N LYS A 152 8.28 12.70 -0.94
CA LYS A 152 7.14 13.64 -0.97
C LYS A 152 5.90 13.06 -1.64
N ILE A 153 6.07 12.36 -2.76
CA ILE A 153 4.94 11.71 -3.46
C ILE A 153 4.35 10.59 -2.60
N VAL A 154 5.17 9.72 -2.02
CA VAL A 154 4.69 8.63 -1.15
C VAL A 154 3.99 9.19 0.10
N GLU A 155 4.52 10.26 0.70
CA GLU A 155 3.88 10.93 1.84
C GLU A 155 2.51 11.51 1.47
N ALA A 156 2.37 12.11 0.29
CA ALA A 156 1.08 12.60 -0.21
C ALA A 156 0.05 11.45 -0.37
N ILE A 157 0.46 10.29 -0.91
CA ILE A 157 -0.40 9.10 -0.99
C ILE A 157 -0.73 8.55 0.41
N GLY A 158 0.23 8.54 1.32
CA GLY A 158 0.03 8.17 2.73
C GLY A 158 -1.02 9.04 3.43
N ASN A 159 -1.02 10.34 3.16
CA ASN A 159 -2.02 11.27 3.70
C ASN A 159 -3.44 10.96 3.17
N ILE A 160 -3.58 10.57 1.90
CA ILE A 160 -4.86 10.11 1.34
C ILE A 160 -5.30 8.82 2.04
N ALA A 161 -4.39 7.86 2.23
CA ALA A 161 -4.68 6.64 2.97
C ALA A 161 -5.16 6.95 4.39
N GLY A 162 -4.51 7.89 5.10
CA GLY A 162 -4.90 8.30 6.45
C GLY A 162 -6.18 9.14 6.55
N SER A 163 -6.79 9.55 5.44
CA SER A 163 -7.93 10.49 5.45
C SER A 163 -9.25 9.90 5.96
N SER A 164 -9.38 8.56 5.99
CA SER A 164 -10.52 7.88 6.64
C SER A 164 -10.27 7.57 8.12
N LEU A 165 -9.27 8.21 8.75
CA LEU A 165 -8.96 8.02 10.16
C LEU A 165 -9.38 9.24 11.01
N GLU A 166 -9.76 9.01 12.27
CA GLU A 166 -9.97 10.04 13.30
C GLU A 166 -9.08 9.86 14.50
N GLN A 167 -8.75 10.99 15.14
CA GLN A 167 -8.18 10.97 16.47
C GLN A 167 -9.25 10.63 17.50
N THR A 168 -8.99 9.59 18.27
CA THR A 168 -9.90 9.06 19.30
C THR A 168 -10.13 10.02 20.46
N THR A 169 -9.10 10.79 20.86
CA THR A 169 -9.19 11.83 21.91
C THR A 169 -8.05 12.84 21.78
N TRP A 170 -8.21 14.05 22.35
CA TRP A 170 -7.15 15.07 22.39
C TRP A 170 -5.93 14.67 23.24
N LEU A 171 -6.10 13.72 24.19
CA LEU A 171 -5.05 13.22 25.09
C LEU A 171 -4.29 12.01 24.54
N ARG A 172 -4.91 11.19 23.68
CA ARG A 172 -4.26 10.07 22.99
C ARG A 172 -4.33 10.31 21.49
N ARG A 173 -3.16 10.56 20.87
CA ARG A 173 -2.97 10.67 19.41
C ARG A 173 -3.15 9.32 18.67
N ASN A 174 -4.05 8.46 19.14
CA ASN A 174 -4.37 7.19 18.49
C ASN A 174 -5.43 7.44 17.42
N LEU A 175 -5.21 6.83 16.25
CA LEU A 175 -6.11 6.88 15.11
C LEU A 175 -7.06 5.67 15.10
N GLU A 176 -8.30 5.89 14.70
CA GLU A 176 -9.33 4.86 14.47
C GLU A 176 -10.02 5.05 13.12
N VAL A 177 -10.56 3.96 12.56
CA VAL A 177 -11.20 3.95 11.25
C VAL A 177 -12.60 4.54 11.34
N LYS A 178 -12.88 5.55 10.51
CA LYS A 178 -14.23 6.11 10.34
C LYS A 178 -15.07 5.21 9.46
N ALA A 179 -16.34 5.04 9.81
CA ALA A 179 -17.34 4.54 8.89
C ALA A 179 -17.66 5.64 7.86
N SER A 180 -17.03 5.57 6.68
CA SER A 180 -17.28 6.46 5.54
C SER A 180 -17.53 5.65 4.27
N PRO A 181 -18.21 6.21 3.25
CA PRO A 181 -18.25 5.61 1.93
C PRO A 181 -16.82 5.38 1.42
N GLN A 182 -16.55 4.18 0.89
CA GLN A 182 -15.26 3.81 0.32
C GLN A 182 -15.45 3.38 -1.13
N ILE A 183 -14.53 3.76 -2.00
CA ILE A 183 -14.48 3.19 -3.35
C ILE A 183 -13.83 1.81 -3.26
N LEU A 184 -14.60 0.77 -3.58
CA LEU A 184 -14.12 -0.60 -3.64
C LEU A 184 -13.36 -0.86 -4.95
N VAL A 185 -12.17 -1.45 -4.85
CA VAL A 185 -11.38 -1.93 -6.02
C VAL A 185 -11.83 -3.34 -6.43
N GLU A 186 -12.41 -4.12 -5.50
CA GLU A 186 -12.86 -5.49 -5.73
C GLU A 186 -14.40 -5.55 -5.81
N GLY A 187 -14.92 -5.66 -7.03
CA GLY A 187 -16.32 -5.96 -7.28
C GLY A 187 -16.60 -6.06 -8.78
N THR A 188 -17.38 -7.05 -9.19
CA THR A 188 -17.83 -7.23 -10.59
C THR A 188 -18.61 -6.03 -11.14
N ASN A 189 -18.93 -5.05 -10.30
CA ASN A 189 -19.41 -3.73 -10.65
C ASN A 189 -18.75 -2.70 -9.72
N MET A 190 -17.73 -1.96 -10.17
CA MET A 190 -17.64 -0.57 -9.72
C MET A 190 -18.97 0.06 -10.11
N GLU A 191 -19.73 0.55 -9.13
CA GLU A 191 -20.90 1.37 -9.41
C GLU A 191 -20.43 2.54 -10.27
N ARG A 192 -21.14 2.80 -11.38
CA ARG A 192 -20.79 3.86 -12.37
C ARG A 192 -20.47 5.20 -11.70
N ASP A 193 -21.09 5.45 -10.55
CA ASP A 193 -20.92 6.62 -9.70
C ASP A 193 -19.46 6.89 -9.28
N VAL A 194 -18.62 5.86 -9.17
CA VAL A 194 -17.22 5.96 -8.70
C VAL A 194 -16.27 6.62 -9.70
N GLU A 195 -16.32 6.19 -10.95
CA GLU A 195 -15.45 6.73 -12.00
C GLU A 195 -15.92 8.12 -12.44
N ASP A 196 -17.23 8.37 -12.38
CA ASP A 196 -17.83 9.69 -12.54
C ASP A 196 -17.40 10.63 -11.39
N ILE A 197 -17.31 10.14 -10.15
CA ILE A 197 -16.75 10.87 -8.99
C ILE A 197 -15.25 11.18 -9.17
N MET A 198 -14.48 10.29 -9.81
CA MET A 198 -13.04 10.48 -10.07
C MET A 198 -12.73 11.54 -11.12
N LEU A 199 -13.65 11.76 -12.06
CA LEU A 199 -13.48 12.67 -13.19
C LEU A 199 -14.37 13.92 -13.12
N ALA A 200 -15.26 13.98 -12.13
CA ALA A 200 -16.10 15.13 -11.85
C ALA A 200 -15.25 16.42 -11.76
N PRO A 201 -15.74 17.56 -12.29
CA PRO A 201 -15.04 18.82 -12.21
C PRO A 201 -14.69 19.20 -10.77
N VAL A 202 -13.52 19.79 -10.54
CA VAL A 202 -13.03 20.19 -9.20
C VAL A 202 -14.04 21.08 -8.42
N MET A 203 -14.90 21.82 -9.13
CA MET A 203 -15.96 22.63 -8.53
C MET A 203 -17.11 21.79 -7.94
N GLU A 204 -17.41 20.61 -8.51
CA GLU A 204 -18.43 19.66 -8.03
C GLU A 204 -17.86 18.69 -6.99
N THR A 205 -16.54 18.48 -6.96
CA THR A 205 -15.85 17.62 -5.98
C THR A 205 -15.56 18.30 -4.64
N SER A 206 -15.96 19.56 -4.44
CA SER A 206 -15.82 20.27 -3.16
C SER A 206 -16.54 19.56 -1.99
N ASN A 207 -17.50 18.67 -2.30
CA ASN A 207 -18.22 17.83 -1.34
C ASN A 207 -17.66 16.39 -1.21
N ILE A 208 -16.72 15.97 -2.06
CA ILE A 208 -16.15 14.61 -2.03
C ILE A 208 -14.95 14.62 -1.08
N THR A 209 -15.13 14.02 0.09
CA THR A 209 -14.04 13.92 1.07
C THR A 209 -12.92 13.01 0.54
N PRO A 210 -11.63 13.34 0.76
CA PRO A 210 -10.50 12.48 0.35
C PRO A 210 -10.59 11.03 0.85
N SER A 211 -11.35 10.81 1.94
CA SER A 211 -11.59 9.51 2.58
C SER A 211 -12.17 8.44 1.66
N VAL A 212 -12.84 8.83 0.59
CA VAL A 212 -13.42 7.90 -0.40
C VAL A 212 -12.33 7.17 -1.19
N TYR A 213 -11.13 7.77 -1.29
CA TYR A 213 -9.95 7.24 -2.01
C TYR A 213 -8.94 6.49 -1.14
N SER A 214 -9.17 6.35 0.17
CA SER A 214 -8.20 5.75 1.08
C SER A 214 -7.84 4.31 0.71
N VAL A 215 -8.84 3.49 0.34
CA VAL A 215 -8.61 2.11 -0.13
C VAL A 215 -7.73 2.09 -1.37
N HIS A 216 -7.97 2.98 -2.33
CA HIS A 216 -7.16 3.07 -3.55
C HIS A 216 -5.71 3.46 -3.24
N ALA A 217 -5.51 4.41 -2.34
CA ALA A 217 -4.18 4.79 -1.87
C ALA A 217 -3.45 3.61 -1.20
N LEU A 218 -4.14 2.88 -0.31
CA LEU A 218 -3.59 1.70 0.35
C LEU A 218 -3.22 0.60 -0.65
N THR A 219 -4.10 0.29 -1.61
CA THR A 219 -3.85 -0.71 -2.65
C THR A 219 -2.66 -0.33 -3.52
N LEU A 220 -2.58 0.93 -3.95
CA LEU A 220 -1.46 1.40 -4.78
C LEU A 220 -0.11 1.34 -4.02
N LEU A 221 -0.10 1.73 -2.74
CA LEU A 221 1.08 1.58 -1.90
C LEU A 221 1.46 0.10 -1.75
N ALA A 222 0.48 -0.79 -1.57
CA ALA A 222 0.73 -2.23 -1.44
C ALA A 222 1.40 -2.84 -2.68
N GLU A 223 1.03 -2.37 -3.86
CA GLU A 223 1.57 -2.82 -5.15
C GLU A 223 2.99 -2.30 -5.42
N VAL A 224 3.25 -1.02 -5.10
CA VAL A 224 4.43 -0.31 -5.63
C VAL A 224 5.51 -0.04 -4.57
N LEU A 225 5.14 0.24 -3.32
CA LEU A 225 6.01 0.92 -2.36
C LEU A 225 7.31 0.16 -2.07
N ALA A 226 7.24 -1.14 -1.82
CA ALA A 226 8.41 -1.92 -1.41
C ALA A 226 9.47 -1.95 -2.51
N HIS A 227 9.08 -2.30 -3.74
CA HIS A 227 9.97 -2.33 -4.90
C HIS A 227 10.49 -0.93 -5.26
N LEU A 228 9.63 0.09 -5.21
CA LEU A 228 10.00 1.48 -5.47
C LEU A 228 11.13 1.94 -4.54
N LEU A 229 10.97 1.74 -3.24
CA LEU A 229 11.98 2.08 -2.25
C LEU A 229 13.23 1.21 -2.41
N ASP A 230 13.08 -0.02 -2.91
CA ASP A 230 14.22 -0.90 -3.11
C ASP A 230 15.17 -0.36 -4.17
N MET A 231 14.62 0.11 -5.30
CA MET A 231 15.40 0.63 -6.42
C MET A 231 15.88 2.07 -6.21
N VAL A 232 15.12 2.92 -5.50
CA VAL A 232 15.49 4.34 -5.28
C VAL A 232 16.58 4.51 -4.22
N PHE A 233 16.62 3.66 -3.21
CA PHE A 233 17.57 3.77 -2.11
C PHE A 233 18.60 2.64 -2.17
N HIS A 234 19.85 3.01 -2.44
CA HIS A 234 20.97 2.07 -2.42
C HIS A 234 21.27 1.57 -1.00
N SER A 235 22.06 0.49 -0.89
CA SER A 235 22.29 -0.24 0.36
C SER A 235 22.78 0.64 1.53
N ASP A 236 23.63 1.63 1.27
CA ASP A 236 24.17 2.56 2.27
C ASP A 236 23.16 3.66 2.69
N GLU A 237 22.06 3.82 1.94
CA GLU A 237 21.05 4.85 2.15
C GLU A 237 19.70 4.29 2.62
N LYS A 238 19.55 2.97 2.73
CA LYS A 238 18.30 2.29 3.13
C LYS A 238 17.74 2.78 4.47
N GLU A 239 18.59 3.21 5.41
CA GLU A 239 18.12 3.73 6.69
C GLU A 239 17.31 5.03 6.56
N LYS A 240 17.53 5.82 5.50
CA LYS A 240 16.78 7.06 5.23
C LYS A 240 15.30 6.81 4.94
N VAL A 241 14.93 5.58 4.60
CA VAL A 241 13.56 5.16 4.30
C VAL A 241 12.73 4.93 5.57
N ILE A 242 13.38 4.68 6.71
CA ILE A 242 12.69 4.32 7.96
C ILE A 242 11.68 5.38 8.42
N PRO A 243 11.98 6.69 8.45
CA PRO A 243 11.01 7.70 8.89
C PRO A 243 9.74 7.71 8.03
N LEU A 244 9.89 7.58 6.71
CA LEU A 244 8.76 7.48 5.78
C LEU A 244 7.91 6.26 6.08
N LEU A 245 8.52 5.08 6.24
CA LEU A 245 7.79 3.84 6.53
C LEU A 245 7.12 3.85 7.89
N VAL A 246 7.74 4.45 8.91
CA VAL A 246 7.10 4.63 10.24
C VAL A 246 5.86 5.51 10.11
N ASN A 247 5.91 6.57 9.30
CA ASN A 247 4.75 7.41 9.03
C ASN A 247 3.64 6.66 8.27
N ILE A 248 3.99 5.86 7.26
CA ILE A 248 3.02 5.01 6.57
C ILE A 248 2.40 3.99 7.53
N MET A 249 3.21 3.35 8.39
CA MET A 249 2.71 2.40 9.38
C MET A 249 1.78 3.04 10.40
N TYR A 250 1.99 4.31 10.76
CA TYR A 250 1.08 5.06 11.62
C TYR A 250 -0.34 5.18 11.01
N TYR A 251 -0.48 5.29 9.69
CA TYR A 251 -1.78 5.23 9.01
C TYR A 251 -2.31 3.80 8.81
N VAL A 252 -1.43 2.82 8.62
CA VAL A 252 -1.80 1.42 8.31
C VAL A 252 -2.31 0.66 9.54
N VAL A 253 -1.68 0.83 10.71
CA VAL A 253 -2.00 0.04 11.92
C VAL A 253 -3.47 0.17 12.38
N PRO A 254 -4.11 1.35 12.38
CA PRO A 254 -5.53 1.48 12.71
C PRO A 254 -6.44 0.59 11.87
N TYR A 255 -6.19 0.49 10.56
CA TYR A 255 -6.93 -0.40 9.66
C TYR A 255 -6.71 -1.86 10.03
N LEU A 256 -5.48 -2.26 10.37
CA LEU A 256 -5.16 -3.64 10.76
C LEU A 256 -5.74 -4.06 12.13
N ARG A 257 -6.13 -3.11 12.98
CA ARG A 257 -6.80 -3.39 14.26
C ARG A 257 -8.31 -3.54 14.12
N ASN A 258 -8.89 -3.08 13.01
CA ASN A 258 -10.34 -3.06 12.83
C ASN A 258 -10.79 -4.22 11.92
N HIS A 259 -11.50 -5.18 12.51
CA HIS A 259 -11.99 -6.39 11.80
C HIS A 259 -13.45 -6.27 11.31
N SER A 260 -14.02 -5.06 11.31
CA SER A 260 -15.40 -4.85 10.85
C SER A 260 -15.54 -5.02 9.34
N ALA A 261 -16.74 -5.39 8.89
CA ALA A 261 -17.03 -5.63 7.48
C ALA A 261 -16.79 -4.40 6.58
N HIS A 262 -17.09 -3.19 7.07
CA HIS A 262 -16.87 -1.96 6.31
C HIS A 262 -15.37 -1.65 6.10
N ASN A 263 -14.50 -2.17 6.96
CA ASN A 263 -13.06 -1.98 6.87
C ASN A 263 -12.36 -3.05 6.03
N ALA A 264 -13.05 -4.13 5.66
CA ALA A 264 -12.45 -5.27 4.97
C ALA A 264 -11.57 -4.90 3.75
N PRO A 265 -11.97 -3.95 2.86
CA PRO A 265 -11.13 -3.55 1.72
C PRO A 265 -9.82 -2.89 2.15
N SER A 266 -9.89 -1.91 3.06
CA SER A 266 -8.70 -1.25 3.63
C SER A 266 -7.82 -2.24 4.38
N TYR A 267 -8.42 -3.15 5.15
CA TYR A 267 -7.71 -4.21 5.87
C TYR A 267 -6.90 -5.08 4.90
N ARG A 268 -7.51 -5.57 3.82
CA ARG A 268 -6.83 -6.40 2.80
C ARG A 268 -5.62 -5.67 2.19
N ALA A 269 -5.82 -4.43 1.75
CA ALA A 269 -4.76 -3.61 1.17
C ALA A 269 -3.62 -3.37 2.18
N CYS A 270 -3.94 -3.10 3.45
CA CYS A 270 -2.95 -2.94 4.52
C CYS A 270 -2.15 -4.22 4.79
N VAL A 271 -2.78 -5.39 4.85
CA VAL A 271 -2.06 -6.66 5.06
C VAL A 271 -1.14 -6.94 3.87
N GLN A 272 -1.61 -6.72 2.63
CA GLN A 272 -0.78 -6.86 1.43
C GLN A 272 0.43 -5.92 1.47
N LEU A 273 0.24 -4.66 1.87
CA LEU A 273 1.32 -3.68 2.01
C LEU A 273 2.38 -4.14 3.02
N VAL A 274 1.96 -4.55 4.23
CA VAL A 274 2.90 -5.03 5.25
C VAL A 274 3.61 -6.31 4.79
N SER A 275 2.90 -7.21 4.11
CA SER A 275 3.48 -8.41 3.52
C SER A 275 4.56 -8.07 2.49
N SER A 276 4.28 -7.15 1.57
CA SER A 276 5.23 -6.66 0.56
C SER A 276 6.48 -6.04 1.21
N LEU A 277 6.30 -5.16 2.20
CA LEU A 277 7.40 -4.55 2.95
C LEU A 277 8.22 -5.59 3.72
N SER A 278 7.58 -6.61 4.29
CA SER A 278 8.22 -7.57 5.18
C SER A 278 9.31 -8.42 4.50
N GLY A 279 9.25 -8.58 3.18
CA GLY A 279 10.29 -9.26 2.39
C GLY A 279 11.62 -8.50 2.29
N TYR A 280 11.66 -7.24 2.72
CA TYR A 280 12.85 -6.40 2.66
C TYR A 280 13.39 -6.13 4.06
N GLN A 281 14.56 -6.70 4.39
CA GLN A 281 15.10 -6.65 5.76
C GLN A 281 15.30 -5.22 6.30
N TYR A 282 15.65 -4.26 5.45
CA TYR A 282 15.84 -2.87 5.88
C TYR A 282 14.53 -2.20 6.33
N THR A 283 13.36 -2.68 5.91
CA THR A 283 12.06 -2.11 6.32
C THR A 283 11.66 -2.57 7.72
N ARG A 284 12.24 -3.67 8.23
CA ARG A 284 11.83 -4.38 9.46
C ARG A 284 11.59 -3.48 10.66
N ARG A 285 12.45 -2.47 10.86
CA ARG A 285 12.34 -1.54 12.00
C ARG A 285 11.04 -0.74 12.02
N SER A 286 10.37 -0.58 10.88
CA SER A 286 9.13 0.19 10.75
C SER A 286 7.85 -0.60 11.10
N TRP A 287 7.88 -1.93 11.04
CA TRP A 287 6.67 -2.76 11.16
C TRP A 287 6.75 -3.90 12.18
N LYS A 288 7.96 -4.31 12.60
CA LYS A 288 8.15 -5.51 13.44
C LYS A 288 7.33 -5.47 14.72
N LYS A 289 7.37 -4.34 15.44
CA LYS A 289 6.70 -4.21 16.73
C LYS A 289 5.18 -4.29 16.54
N GLU A 290 4.68 -3.54 15.58
CA GLU A 290 3.27 -3.41 15.23
C GLU A 290 2.71 -4.76 14.78
N ALA A 291 3.43 -5.49 13.92
CA ALA A 291 3.03 -6.83 13.47
C ALA A 291 3.00 -7.84 14.62
N PHE A 292 3.97 -7.78 15.54
CA PHE A 292 3.97 -8.65 16.72
C PHE A 292 2.82 -8.31 17.68
N ASP A 293 2.56 -7.03 17.92
CA ASP A 293 1.44 -6.57 18.74
C ASP A 293 0.09 -7.01 18.14
N LEU A 294 -0.09 -6.87 16.81
CA LEU A 294 -1.27 -7.36 16.09
C LEU A 294 -1.40 -8.88 16.19
N PHE A 295 -0.30 -9.62 16.06
CA PHE A 295 -0.32 -11.08 16.21
C PHE A 295 -0.71 -11.52 17.62
N MET A 296 -0.34 -10.75 18.63
CA MET A 296 -0.71 -10.97 20.03
C MET A 296 -2.13 -10.51 20.37
N ASP A 297 -2.81 -9.78 19.49
CA ASP A 297 -4.17 -9.29 19.71
C ASP A 297 -5.16 -10.47 19.89
N PRO A 298 -6.09 -10.42 20.87
CA PRO A 298 -7.10 -11.47 21.07
C PRO A 298 -7.95 -11.75 19.83
N ASN A 299 -8.22 -10.72 19.02
CA ASN A 299 -9.04 -10.81 17.82
C ASN A 299 -8.24 -11.14 16.56
N PHE A 300 -6.92 -11.40 16.66
CA PHE A 300 -6.07 -11.69 15.50
C PHE A 300 -6.70 -12.73 14.55
N PHE A 301 -7.22 -13.84 15.07
CA PHE A 301 -7.79 -14.89 14.22
C PHE A 301 -9.18 -14.58 13.63
N GLN A 302 -9.69 -13.36 13.79
CA GLN A 302 -10.83 -12.80 13.04
C GLN A 302 -10.37 -12.16 11.71
N ILE A 303 -9.16 -12.48 11.24
CA ILE A 303 -8.67 -12.05 9.92
C ILE A 303 -9.58 -12.54 8.78
N ASP A 304 -9.69 -11.72 7.75
CA ASP A 304 -10.29 -12.14 6.48
C ASP A 304 -9.49 -13.34 5.90
N PRO A 305 -10.16 -14.45 5.52
CA PRO A 305 -9.50 -15.62 4.94
C PRO A 305 -8.60 -15.30 3.72
N SER A 306 -8.96 -14.31 2.92
CA SER A 306 -8.17 -13.86 1.76
C SER A 306 -6.80 -13.28 2.16
N CYS A 307 -6.65 -12.83 3.41
CA CYS A 307 -5.40 -12.28 3.96
C CYS A 307 -4.47 -13.33 4.55
N VAL A 308 -4.86 -14.62 4.64
CA VAL A 308 -4.07 -15.65 5.33
C VAL A 308 -2.70 -15.84 4.68
N SER A 309 -2.60 -15.83 3.36
CA SER A 309 -1.32 -15.97 2.64
C SER A 309 -0.35 -14.83 2.98
N HIS A 310 -0.85 -13.59 2.99
CA HIS A 310 -0.08 -12.41 3.34
C HIS A 310 0.35 -12.44 4.82
N TRP A 311 -0.55 -12.81 5.73
CA TRP A 311 -0.21 -12.97 7.15
C TRP A 311 0.83 -14.07 7.38
N ARG A 312 0.79 -15.18 6.62
CA ARG A 312 1.83 -16.19 6.70
C ARG A 312 3.21 -15.62 6.34
N ALA A 313 3.31 -14.85 5.25
CA ALA A 313 4.57 -14.21 4.87
C ALA A 313 5.05 -13.24 5.96
N ILE A 314 4.16 -12.40 6.51
CA ILE A 314 4.50 -11.46 7.59
C ILE A 314 5.02 -12.22 8.83
N ILE A 315 4.32 -13.27 9.26
CA ILE A 315 4.70 -14.03 10.46
C ILE A 315 6.00 -14.81 10.23
N ASP A 316 6.20 -15.40 9.06
CA ASP A 316 7.47 -16.05 8.76
C ASP A 316 8.64 -15.05 8.82
N HIS A 317 8.55 -13.93 8.10
CA HIS A 317 9.57 -12.89 8.15
C HIS A 317 9.78 -12.34 9.57
N LEU A 318 8.69 -12.19 10.35
CA LEU A 318 8.74 -11.75 11.74
C LEU A 318 9.54 -12.71 12.63
N MET A 319 9.36 -14.03 12.46
CA MET A 319 9.97 -15.04 13.33
C MET A 319 11.35 -15.48 12.85
N THR A 320 11.55 -15.63 11.55
CA THR A 320 12.76 -16.19 10.93
C THR A 320 13.93 -15.20 10.94
N HIS A 321 13.68 -13.92 10.65
CA HIS A 321 14.75 -12.92 10.58
C HIS A 321 15.12 -12.30 11.94
N ASP A 322 14.58 -12.82 13.05
CA ASP A 322 14.97 -12.44 14.41
C ASP A 322 14.82 -13.57 15.44
N LYS A 323 15.97 -14.08 15.89
CA LYS A 323 16.06 -15.17 16.87
C LYS A 323 15.43 -14.86 18.24
N THR A 324 15.16 -13.59 18.54
CA THR A 324 14.51 -13.19 19.80
C THR A 324 12.98 -13.26 19.75
N THR A 325 12.39 -13.01 18.58
CA THR A 325 10.92 -12.91 18.47
C THR A 325 10.23 -14.26 18.65
N PHE A 326 10.74 -15.32 18.01
CA PHE A 326 10.22 -16.68 18.22
C PHE A 326 10.41 -17.16 19.67
N ARG A 327 11.53 -16.78 20.30
CA ARG A 327 11.80 -17.10 21.71
C ARG A 327 10.83 -16.38 22.66
N ASP A 328 10.50 -15.12 22.38
CA ASP A 328 9.49 -14.38 23.15
C ASP A 328 8.12 -15.07 23.05
N LEU A 329 7.71 -15.48 21.84
CA LEU A 329 6.49 -16.26 21.64
C LEU A 329 6.49 -17.55 22.48
N MET A 330 7.56 -18.34 22.41
CA MET A 330 7.72 -19.56 23.22
C MET A 330 7.66 -19.29 24.72
N THR A 331 8.21 -18.17 25.17
CA THR A 331 8.18 -17.77 26.58
C THR A 331 6.76 -17.46 27.05
N ARG A 332 5.97 -16.76 26.22
CA ARG A 332 4.54 -16.48 26.49
C ARG A 332 3.66 -17.73 26.48
N VAL A 333 4.01 -18.73 25.67
CA VAL A 333 3.35 -20.05 25.70
C VAL A 333 3.70 -20.80 27.00
N ALA A 334 4.95 -20.71 27.45
CA ALA A 334 5.45 -21.44 28.61
C ALA A 334 4.96 -20.88 29.95
N VAL A 335 4.86 -19.56 30.07
CA VAL A 335 4.44 -18.85 31.27
C VAL A 335 3.34 -17.87 30.88
N PRO A 336 2.06 -18.17 31.18
CA PRO A 336 1.02 -17.16 31.11
C PRO A 336 1.43 -16.01 32.04
N GLN A 337 1.76 -14.84 31.50
CA GLN A 337 2.03 -13.67 32.34
C GLN A 337 0.71 -13.20 32.94
N SER A 338 0.36 -13.72 34.11
CA SER A 338 -0.52 -13.05 35.05
C SER A 338 0.24 -11.85 35.61
N SER A 339 0.39 -10.78 34.82
CA SER A 339 1.10 -9.56 35.24
C SER A 339 0.31 -8.71 36.24
N SER A 340 -0.75 -9.26 36.84
CA SER A 340 -1.45 -8.71 37.98
C SER A 340 -1.67 -9.82 39.00
N LEU A 341 -1.53 -9.48 40.28
CA LEU A 341 -2.05 -10.23 41.43
C LEU A 341 -3.58 -10.31 41.38
N ASN A 342 -4.14 -10.79 40.28
CA ASN A 342 -5.57 -11.02 40.11
C ASN A 342 -5.91 -12.36 40.74
N LEU A 343 -6.10 -12.36 42.06
CA LEU A 343 -6.69 -13.46 42.84
C LEU A 343 -8.10 -13.87 42.36
N PHE A 344 -8.62 -13.22 41.30
CA PHE A 344 -9.93 -13.42 40.70
C PHE A 344 -9.89 -13.75 39.19
N ALA A 345 -8.72 -13.99 38.60
CA ALA A 345 -8.68 -14.52 37.23
C ALA A 345 -9.26 -15.94 37.24
N SER A 346 -10.32 -16.17 36.47
CA SER A 346 -10.92 -17.50 36.41
C SER A 346 -9.92 -18.46 35.74
N ARG A 347 -9.84 -19.68 36.27
CA ARG A 347 -9.09 -20.79 35.64
C ARG A 347 -9.44 -20.94 34.15
N GLU A 348 -10.68 -20.64 33.80
CA GLU A 348 -11.17 -20.63 32.42
C GLU A 348 -10.48 -19.58 31.55
N ALA A 349 -10.32 -18.34 32.02
CA ALA A 349 -9.63 -17.29 31.29
C ALA A 349 -8.14 -17.61 31.07
N GLU A 350 -7.47 -18.22 32.06
CA GLU A 350 -6.08 -18.68 31.90
C GLU A 350 -5.95 -19.78 30.84
N LEU A 351 -6.91 -20.72 30.82
CA LEU A 351 -6.95 -21.79 29.82
C LEU A 351 -7.21 -21.26 28.42
N GLU A 352 -8.13 -20.30 28.26
CA GLU A 352 -8.40 -19.64 26.98
C GLU A 352 -7.19 -18.87 26.48
N GLN A 353 -6.55 -18.09 27.34
CA GLN A 353 -5.31 -17.37 27.02
C GLN A 353 -4.21 -18.35 26.58
N ARG A 354 -4.05 -19.48 27.28
CA ARG A 354 -3.08 -20.51 26.92
C ARG A 354 -3.40 -21.15 25.57
N ALA A 355 -4.66 -21.51 25.31
CA ALA A 355 -5.10 -22.05 24.03
C ALA A 355 -4.80 -21.09 22.87
N MET A 356 -5.02 -19.78 23.08
CA MET A 356 -4.71 -18.75 22.10
C MET A 356 -3.20 -18.64 21.82
N HIS A 357 -2.33 -18.73 22.83
CA HIS A 357 -0.87 -18.75 22.61
C HIS A 357 -0.42 -20.01 21.85
N LEU A 358 -1.00 -21.18 22.15
CA LEU A 358 -0.74 -22.40 21.38
C LEU A 358 -1.20 -22.21 19.92
N LYS A 359 -2.39 -21.66 19.68
CA LYS A 359 -2.88 -21.37 18.33
C LYS A 359 -1.93 -20.47 17.55
N ARG A 360 -1.36 -19.45 18.20
CA ARG A 360 -0.31 -18.57 17.63
C ARG A 360 0.96 -19.34 17.30
N LEU A 361 1.46 -20.17 18.23
CA LEU A 361 2.64 -21.01 17.97
C LEU A 361 2.41 -21.95 16.77
N ALA A 362 1.24 -22.58 16.68
CA ALA A 362 0.85 -23.41 15.54
C ALA A 362 0.88 -22.61 14.23
N PHE A 363 0.32 -21.40 14.23
CA PHE A 363 0.31 -20.53 13.06
C PHE A 363 1.72 -20.08 12.65
N ALA A 364 2.61 -19.83 13.61
CA ALA A 364 4.01 -19.47 13.33
C ALA A 364 4.78 -20.61 12.67
N ILE A 365 4.61 -21.84 13.17
CA ILE A 365 5.18 -23.07 12.57
C ILE A 365 4.57 -23.33 11.19
N PHE A 366 3.26 -23.16 11.05
CA PHE A 366 2.59 -23.30 9.76
C PHE A 366 3.05 -22.26 8.73
N SER A 367 3.47 -21.08 9.19
CA SER A 367 3.91 -20.01 8.30
C SER A 367 5.31 -20.25 7.74
N SER A 368 6.17 -21.00 8.45
CA SER A 368 7.57 -21.19 8.07
C SER A 368 7.82 -22.28 7.02
N GLU A 369 9.07 -22.36 6.59
CA GLU A 369 9.65 -23.52 5.91
C GLU A 369 9.63 -24.77 6.80
N VAL A 370 9.77 -25.93 6.17
CA VAL A 370 9.86 -27.23 6.86
C VAL A 370 11.18 -27.31 7.62
N ASP A 371 11.17 -27.92 8.80
CA ASP A 371 12.34 -28.11 9.69
C ASP A 371 12.93 -26.82 10.30
N GLN A 372 12.32 -25.66 10.03
CA GLN A 372 12.82 -24.34 10.48
C GLN A 372 12.97 -24.24 12.00
N TYR A 373 12.12 -24.95 12.75
CA TYR A 373 12.06 -24.89 14.22
C TYR A 373 12.51 -26.19 14.89
N GLN A 374 13.15 -27.12 14.16
CA GLN A 374 13.61 -28.42 14.66
C GLN A 374 14.40 -28.31 15.98
N LYS A 375 15.26 -27.30 16.12
CA LYS A 375 16.05 -27.06 17.35
C LYS A 375 15.20 -26.75 18.59
N TYR A 376 13.97 -26.27 18.41
CA TYR A 376 13.00 -25.98 19.47
C TYR A 376 11.98 -27.11 19.67
N LEU A 377 12.07 -28.20 18.89
CA LEU A 377 11.11 -29.31 18.94
C LEU A 377 10.89 -29.88 20.35
N PRO A 378 11.93 -30.10 21.20
CA PRO A 378 11.71 -30.59 22.56
C PRO A 378 10.85 -29.64 23.40
N ASP A 379 11.08 -28.33 23.29
CA ASP A 379 10.32 -27.32 24.01
C ASP A 379 8.88 -27.26 23.50
N ILE A 380 8.69 -27.30 22.17
CA ILE A 380 7.37 -27.31 21.51
C ILE A 380 6.57 -28.54 21.96
N GLN A 381 7.18 -29.73 21.94
CA GLN A 381 6.57 -30.98 22.45
C GLN A 381 6.19 -30.86 23.92
N GLY A 382 7.08 -30.31 24.76
CA GLY A 382 6.82 -30.07 26.17
C GLY A 382 5.65 -29.11 26.42
N GLN A 383 5.44 -28.11 25.55
CA GLN A 383 4.27 -27.23 25.64
C GLN A 383 2.98 -27.92 25.23
N LEU A 384 3.02 -28.75 24.19
CA LEU A 384 1.87 -29.50 23.70
C LEU A 384 1.38 -30.54 24.70
N LEU A 385 2.28 -31.33 25.27
CA LEU A 385 1.93 -32.33 26.27
C LEU A 385 1.23 -31.69 27.47
N ARG A 386 1.72 -30.52 27.91
CA ARG A 386 1.08 -29.76 28.99
C ARG A 386 -0.26 -29.14 28.60
N GLY A 387 -0.46 -28.77 27.34
CA GLY A 387 -1.76 -28.30 26.82
C GLY A 387 -2.80 -29.43 26.72
N LEU A 388 -2.40 -30.60 26.20
CA LEU A 388 -3.27 -31.76 25.97
C LEU A 388 -3.66 -32.52 27.25
N SER A 389 -2.87 -32.39 28.32
CA SER A 389 -3.16 -32.99 29.62
C SER A 389 -4.39 -32.39 30.33
N THR A 390 -4.90 -31.26 29.83
CA THR A 390 -6.12 -30.62 30.35
C THR A 390 -7.31 -31.05 29.49
N ARG A 391 -8.23 -31.86 30.03
CA ARG A 391 -9.38 -32.44 29.30
C ARG A 391 -10.25 -31.41 28.57
N GLU A 392 -10.27 -30.17 29.02
CA GLU A 392 -11.09 -29.08 28.44
C GLU A 392 -10.44 -28.42 27.20
N CYS A 393 -9.14 -28.64 26.95
CA CYS A 393 -8.39 -28.07 25.82
C CYS A 393 -8.32 -29.03 24.60
N GLN A 394 -9.15 -30.08 24.57
CA GLN A 394 -9.04 -31.18 23.61
C GLN A 394 -9.69 -30.89 22.24
N LEU A 395 -10.72 -30.05 22.16
CA LEU A 395 -11.52 -29.91 20.94
C LEU A 395 -10.96 -28.92 19.90
N CYS A 396 -10.14 -27.94 20.30
CA CYS A 396 -9.68 -26.87 19.40
C CYS A 396 -8.19 -27.00 18.96
N SER A 397 -7.35 -27.68 19.75
CA SER A 397 -5.90 -27.78 19.53
C SER A 397 -5.42 -29.05 18.80
N GLN A 398 -6.17 -30.16 18.82
CA GLN A 398 -5.64 -31.45 18.38
C GLN A 398 -5.42 -31.54 16.86
N SER A 399 -6.39 -31.17 16.03
CA SER A 399 -6.30 -31.42 14.58
C SER A 399 -5.30 -30.49 13.85
N ILE A 400 -5.26 -29.21 14.24
CA ILE A 400 -4.40 -28.21 13.59
C ILE A 400 -2.94 -28.37 14.02
N PHE A 401 -2.68 -28.64 15.30
CA PHE A 401 -1.30 -28.71 15.81
C PHE A 401 -0.62 -30.03 15.43
N VAL A 402 -1.34 -31.16 15.46
CA VAL A 402 -0.79 -32.46 15.05
C VAL A 402 -0.42 -32.46 13.56
N SER A 403 -1.21 -31.82 12.69
CA SER A 403 -0.87 -31.66 11.27
C SER A 403 0.37 -30.78 11.04
N ASN A 404 0.61 -29.78 11.89
CA ASN A 404 1.73 -28.85 11.75
C ASN A 404 3.03 -29.35 12.39
N LEU A 405 2.96 -30.31 13.33
CA LEU A 405 4.11 -30.99 13.92
C LEU A 405 4.97 -31.70 12.87
N PHE A 406 4.37 -32.18 11.78
CA PHE A 406 5.09 -32.78 10.64
C PHE A 406 5.87 -31.77 9.79
N ARG A 407 5.72 -30.46 10.05
CA ARG A 407 6.49 -29.40 9.39
C ARG A 407 7.62 -28.84 10.28
N VAL A 408 7.70 -29.22 11.55
CA VAL A 408 8.63 -28.64 12.56
C VAL A 408 10.06 -29.08 12.36
#